data_AF-A0A2V0NAR9-F1
#
_entry.id   AF-A0A2V0NAR9-F1
#
_cell.length_a   1.000
_cell.length_b   1.000
_cell.length_c   1.000
_cell.angle_alpha   90.00
_cell.angle_beta   90.00
_cell.angle_gamma   90.00
#
_symmetry.space_group_name_H-M   'P 1'
#
loop_
_entity.id
_entity.type
_entity.pdbx_description
1 polymer ?
#
loop_
_entity_poly.entity_id
_entity_poly.type
_entity_poly.pdbx_seq_one_letter_code
_entity_poly.pdbx_strand_id
1 'polypeptide(L)'
;MQRSDIRAVGELAGEASAVVTALVRGMHAGIAERVFASIGPPAAPTRAVHNALAHNIYRGVDSGIRGAARAASSVASEVWGDDGDDELVTRRRIAKAIAALNGLYGDQLADHGNKFAGEMQIRHCGNPIPVTAESMATTFPAATGRVVVFLHGWCLTEWSWSRAPREGDDGRSYGERLRDDLGFTPIYLRYNTGLHISVNGRTLADLLNRLHTQWPVPVDELVLVGHSMGGLVIRSACHYGAQQQHQWTGAVSHVVCLGSPHLGADLEKGVNVASWAMARLPETRAIAGFLNTRSAGVKDLRFGSCLDEDWCDADPDEFLRDRCREVPFLPGATYHFVATTSAPALVGIVAGDYLVRPASAAGRGTSRSIPFEPEHGVTLAGLHHFDLLHHPQVYAKLRDWIAQP
;
A
#
# COMPACT_ATOMS: atom_id res chain seq x y z
N MET A 1 -13.26 -15.35 -18.58
CA MET A 1 -12.26 -14.44 -17.98
C MET A 1 -11.58 -13.76 -19.14
N GLN A 2 -11.22 -12.48 -19.02
CA GLN A 2 -10.53 -11.80 -20.13
C GLN A 2 -9.25 -12.53 -20.53
N ARG A 3 -8.89 -12.46 -21.81
CA ARG A 3 -7.64 -13.10 -22.30
C ARG A 3 -6.42 -12.53 -21.60
N SER A 4 -6.41 -11.21 -21.40
CA SER A 4 -5.36 -10.49 -20.69
C SER A 4 -5.22 -10.93 -19.24
N ASP A 5 -6.32 -11.27 -18.57
CA ASP A 5 -6.34 -11.76 -17.19
C ASP A 5 -5.73 -13.18 -17.08
N ILE A 6 -6.05 -14.07 -18.01
CA ILE A 6 -5.47 -15.43 -18.05
C ILE A 6 -3.94 -15.35 -18.22
N ARG A 7 -3.46 -14.47 -19.09
CA ARG A 7 -2.02 -14.25 -19.32
C ARG A 7 -1.34 -13.68 -18.09
N ALA A 8 -1.93 -12.67 -17.46
CA ALA A 8 -1.39 -12.06 -16.23
C ALA A 8 -1.29 -13.06 -15.07
N VAL A 9 -2.25 -13.99 -14.94
CA VAL A 9 -2.19 -15.08 -13.94
C VAL A 9 -0.99 -16.01 -14.22
N GLY A 10 -0.75 -16.35 -15.48
CA GLY A 10 0.41 -17.17 -15.86
C GLY A 10 1.75 -16.49 -15.56
N GLU A 11 1.87 -15.20 -15.86
CA GLU A 11 3.04 -14.39 -15.55
C GLU A 11 3.28 -14.31 -14.04
N LEU A 12 2.23 -13.99 -13.27
CA LEU A 12 2.27 -13.94 -11.82
C LEU A 12 2.71 -15.29 -11.19
N ALA A 13 2.20 -16.41 -11.70
CA ALA A 13 2.59 -17.74 -11.22
C ALA A 13 4.07 -18.05 -11.50
N GLY A 14 4.57 -17.63 -12.66
CA GLY A 14 5.99 -17.74 -13.02
C GLY A 14 6.88 -16.87 -12.11
N GLU A 15 6.47 -15.63 -11.84
CA GLU A 15 7.18 -14.69 -10.97
C GLU A 15 7.23 -15.19 -9.51
N ALA A 16 6.09 -15.61 -8.95
CA ALA A 16 6.03 -16.16 -7.59
C ALA A 16 6.93 -17.40 -7.43
N SER A 17 6.98 -18.27 -8.46
CA SER A 17 7.85 -19.46 -8.46
C SER A 17 9.33 -19.09 -8.49
N ALA A 18 9.70 -18.01 -9.18
CA ALA A 18 11.06 -17.53 -9.24
C ALA A 18 11.57 -17.03 -7.89
N VAL A 19 10.72 -16.31 -7.13
CA VAL A 19 11.04 -15.85 -5.77
C VAL A 19 11.38 -17.03 -4.86
N VAL A 20 10.55 -18.08 -4.87
CA VAL A 20 10.80 -19.30 -4.08
C VAL A 20 12.06 -20.03 -4.52
N THR A 21 12.25 -20.17 -5.84
CA THR A 21 13.43 -20.84 -6.41
C THR A 21 14.72 -20.08 -6.06
N ALA A 22 14.68 -18.75 -6.05
CA ALA A 22 15.80 -17.90 -5.64
C ALA A 22 16.16 -18.09 -4.16
N LEU A 23 15.17 -18.19 -3.27
CA LEU A 23 15.39 -18.50 -1.85
C LEU A 23 16.08 -19.86 -1.67
N VAL A 24 15.55 -20.92 -2.31
CA VAL A 24 16.12 -22.27 -2.21
C VAL A 24 17.54 -22.31 -2.77
N ARG A 25 17.76 -21.68 -3.93
CA ARG A 25 19.09 -21.55 -4.54
C ARG A 25 20.07 -20.83 -3.60
N GLY A 26 19.63 -19.74 -2.98
CA GLY A 26 20.44 -18.97 -2.04
C GLY A 26 20.82 -19.79 -0.81
N MET A 27 19.87 -20.53 -0.23
CA MET A 27 20.14 -21.43 0.90
C MET A 27 21.14 -22.52 0.53
N HIS A 28 20.96 -23.18 -0.62
CA HIS A 28 21.90 -24.18 -1.11
C HIS A 28 23.31 -23.58 -1.26
N ALA A 29 23.44 -22.41 -1.89
CA ALA A 29 24.72 -21.74 -2.05
C ALA A 29 25.38 -21.41 -0.69
N GLY A 30 24.62 -20.93 0.30
CA GLY A 30 25.13 -20.65 1.64
C GLY A 30 25.61 -21.90 2.38
N ILE A 31 24.85 -22.99 2.31
CA ILE A 31 25.23 -24.29 2.90
C ILE A 31 26.51 -24.81 2.24
N ALA A 32 26.57 -24.77 0.90
CA ALA A 32 27.74 -25.21 0.15
C ALA A 32 28.97 -24.36 0.49
N GLU A 33 28.82 -23.03 0.60
CA GLU A 33 29.90 -22.12 1.00
C GLU A 33 30.52 -22.52 2.35
N ARG A 34 29.70 -22.77 3.37
CA ARG A 34 30.19 -23.23 4.69
C ARG A 34 30.93 -24.57 4.60
N VAL A 35 30.39 -25.54 3.86
CA VAL A 35 31.02 -26.86 3.70
C VAL A 35 32.37 -26.73 3.00
N PHE A 36 32.44 -26.02 1.88
CA PHE A 36 33.70 -25.82 1.16
C PHE A 36 34.71 -24.98 1.95
N ALA A 37 34.25 -23.99 2.72
CA ALA A 37 35.12 -23.23 3.62
C ALA A 37 35.75 -24.11 4.71
N SER A 38 35.00 -25.08 5.25
CA SER A 38 35.51 -26.02 6.27
C SER A 38 36.59 -26.99 5.75
N ILE A 39 36.58 -27.28 4.44
CA ILE A 39 37.57 -28.17 3.80
C ILE A 39 38.81 -27.37 3.36
N GLY A 40 38.63 -26.09 2.99
CA GLY A 40 39.71 -25.17 2.63
C GLY A 40 40.15 -25.22 1.16
N PRO A 41 41.32 -24.64 0.81
CA PRO A 41 41.78 -24.46 -0.57
C PRO A 41 41.79 -25.69 -1.48
N PRO A 42 42.08 -26.92 -0.99
CA PRO A 42 42.07 -28.12 -1.84
C PRO A 42 40.73 -28.43 -2.49
N ALA A 43 39.61 -27.96 -1.93
CA ALA A 43 38.27 -28.18 -2.49
C ALA A 43 37.91 -27.25 -3.65
N ALA A 44 38.78 -26.31 -4.04
CA ALA A 44 38.48 -25.27 -5.02
C ALA A 44 38.00 -25.81 -6.39
N PRO A 45 38.61 -26.85 -6.99
CA PRO A 45 38.12 -27.41 -8.26
C PRO A 45 36.71 -28.00 -8.13
N THR A 46 36.47 -28.77 -7.06
CA THR A 46 35.15 -29.37 -6.78
C THR A 46 34.09 -28.31 -6.52
N ARG A 47 34.44 -27.24 -5.78
CA ARG A 47 33.56 -26.08 -5.55
C ARG A 47 33.16 -25.41 -6.86
N ALA A 48 34.09 -25.22 -7.78
CA ALA A 48 33.80 -24.62 -9.09
C ALA A 48 32.81 -25.47 -9.90
N VAL A 49 33.03 -26.79 -9.98
CA VAL A 49 32.12 -27.72 -10.68
C VAL A 49 30.75 -27.74 -10.02
N HIS A 50 30.68 -27.84 -8.70
CA HIS A 50 29.43 -27.81 -7.94
C HIS A 50 28.64 -26.53 -8.21
N ASN A 51 29.29 -25.36 -8.11
CA ASN A 51 28.64 -24.07 -8.34
C ASN A 51 28.09 -23.95 -9.77
N ALA A 52 28.84 -24.43 -10.78
CA ALA A 52 28.41 -24.42 -12.17
C ALA A 52 27.17 -25.31 -12.39
N LEU A 53 27.18 -26.54 -11.85
CA LEU A 53 26.06 -27.47 -11.93
C LEU A 53 24.82 -26.91 -11.22
N ALA A 54 24.97 -26.45 -9.98
CA ALA A 54 23.87 -25.86 -9.22
C ALA A 54 23.27 -24.65 -9.95
N HIS A 55 24.11 -23.73 -10.45
CA HIS A 55 23.67 -22.57 -11.22
C HIS A 55 22.83 -22.97 -12.45
N ASN A 56 23.29 -23.95 -13.23
CA ASN A 56 22.59 -24.41 -14.42
C ASN A 56 21.27 -25.13 -14.08
N ILE A 57 21.24 -25.94 -13.03
CA ILE A 57 20.01 -26.63 -12.57
C ILE A 57 18.96 -25.59 -12.18
N TYR A 58 19.29 -24.64 -11.31
CA TYR A 58 18.32 -23.63 -10.88
C TYR A 58 17.85 -22.72 -12.03
N ARG A 59 18.74 -22.35 -12.96
CA ARG A 59 18.34 -21.60 -14.16
C ARG A 59 17.42 -22.41 -15.08
N GLY A 60 17.69 -23.71 -15.23
CA GLY A 60 16.84 -24.62 -15.99
C GLY A 60 15.45 -24.76 -15.37
N VAL A 61 15.37 -24.92 -14.05
CA VAL A 61 14.09 -24.98 -13.31
C VAL A 61 13.30 -23.67 -13.46
N ASP A 62 13.93 -22.51 -13.21
CA ASP A 62 13.25 -21.20 -13.33
C ASP A 62 12.76 -20.95 -14.76
N SER A 63 13.61 -21.20 -15.77
CA SER A 63 13.23 -21.04 -17.18
C SER A 63 12.14 -22.01 -17.60
N GLY A 64 12.19 -23.26 -17.11
CA GLY A 64 11.20 -24.30 -17.38
C GLY A 64 9.84 -23.96 -16.79
N ILE A 65 9.77 -23.54 -15.53
CA ILE A 65 8.52 -23.15 -14.87
C ILE A 65 7.91 -21.92 -15.54
N ARG A 66 8.71 -20.87 -15.78
CA ARG A 66 8.22 -19.65 -16.46
C ARG A 66 7.75 -19.94 -17.89
N GLY A 67 8.51 -20.76 -18.62
CA GLY A 67 8.16 -21.16 -19.98
C GLY A 67 6.86 -21.96 -20.02
N ALA A 68 6.70 -22.95 -19.14
CA ALA A 68 5.50 -23.75 -19.03
C ALA A 68 4.28 -22.92 -18.61
N ALA A 69 4.43 -22.04 -17.63
CA ALA A 69 3.36 -21.15 -17.16
C ALA A 69 2.88 -20.21 -18.29
N ARG A 70 3.81 -19.57 -19.02
CA ARG A 70 3.49 -18.70 -20.16
C ARG A 70 2.84 -19.46 -21.32
N ALA A 71 3.34 -20.65 -21.64
CA ALA A 71 2.76 -21.48 -22.69
C ALA A 71 1.34 -21.92 -22.32
N ALA A 72 1.15 -22.41 -21.09
CA ALA A 72 -0.16 -22.82 -20.58
C ALA A 72 -1.14 -21.65 -20.55
N SER A 73 -0.73 -20.46 -20.10
CA SER A 73 -1.60 -19.29 -20.08
C SER A 73 -1.92 -18.76 -21.48
N SER A 74 -0.98 -18.83 -22.42
CA SER A 74 -1.22 -18.44 -23.81
C SER A 74 -2.29 -19.34 -24.44
N VAL A 75 -2.14 -20.66 -24.32
CA VAL A 75 -3.12 -21.64 -24.83
C VAL A 75 -4.46 -21.46 -24.12
N ALA A 76 -4.48 -21.37 -22.79
CA ALA A 76 -5.70 -21.15 -22.04
C ALA A 76 -6.41 -19.84 -22.43
N SER A 77 -5.66 -18.77 -22.72
CA SER A 77 -6.22 -17.49 -23.15
C SER A 77 -6.91 -17.59 -24.51
N GLU A 78 -6.39 -18.38 -25.43
CA GLU A 78 -7.01 -18.57 -26.76
C GLU A 78 -8.23 -19.48 -26.71
N VAL A 79 -8.20 -20.51 -25.86
CA VAL A 79 -9.28 -21.53 -25.78
C VAL A 79 -10.44 -21.07 -24.89
N TRP A 80 -10.16 -20.40 -23.78
CA TRP A 80 -11.15 -20.07 -22.74
C TRP A 80 -11.29 -18.58 -22.46
N GLY A 81 -10.49 -17.73 -23.12
CA GLY A 81 -10.53 -16.30 -22.88
C GLY A 81 -11.55 -15.57 -23.76
N ASP A 82 -12.37 -14.76 -23.11
CA ASP A 82 -13.39 -13.92 -23.73
C ASP A 82 -13.20 -12.48 -23.27
N ASP A 83 -12.97 -11.56 -24.21
CA ASP A 83 -12.72 -10.14 -23.91
C ASP A 83 -14.02 -9.37 -23.59
N GLY A 84 -15.19 -10.00 -23.80
CA GLY A 84 -16.48 -9.48 -23.33
C GLY A 84 -16.74 -9.72 -21.83
N ASP A 85 -15.92 -10.53 -21.16
CA ASP A 85 -16.06 -10.77 -19.72
C ASP A 85 -15.54 -9.61 -18.87
N ASP A 86 -16.11 -9.46 -17.67
CA ASP A 86 -15.61 -8.52 -16.66
C ASP A 86 -14.16 -8.84 -16.25
N GLU A 87 -13.37 -7.80 -16.01
CA GLU A 87 -12.02 -7.95 -15.46
C GLU A 87 -12.03 -8.68 -14.11
N LEU A 88 -11.07 -9.58 -13.88
CA LEU A 88 -10.93 -10.30 -12.62
C LEU A 88 -10.91 -9.40 -11.39
N VAL A 89 -10.30 -8.23 -11.54
CA VAL A 89 -10.09 -7.26 -10.46
C VAL A 89 -11.38 -6.55 -10.03
N THR A 90 -12.49 -6.68 -10.75
CA THR A 90 -13.82 -6.20 -10.29
C THR A 90 -14.42 -7.16 -9.26
N ARG A 91 -14.08 -8.46 -9.31
CA ARG A 91 -14.59 -9.48 -8.39
C ARG A 91 -13.95 -9.34 -7.01
N ARG A 92 -14.74 -8.93 -6.00
CA ARG A 92 -14.27 -8.59 -4.63
C ARG A 92 -13.30 -9.60 -4.00
N ARG A 93 -13.56 -10.91 -4.11
CA ARG A 93 -12.69 -11.96 -3.52
C ARG A 93 -11.32 -12.03 -4.22
N ILE A 94 -11.32 -11.94 -5.55
CA ILE A 94 -10.10 -12.01 -6.37
C ILE A 94 -9.29 -10.72 -6.21
N ALA A 95 -9.97 -9.57 -6.22
CA ALA A 95 -9.34 -8.27 -5.98
C ALA A 95 -8.59 -8.22 -4.65
N LYS A 96 -9.13 -8.82 -3.58
CA LYS A 96 -8.43 -8.92 -2.28
C LYS A 96 -7.17 -9.79 -2.36
N ALA A 97 -7.21 -10.92 -3.05
CA ALA A 97 -6.04 -11.77 -3.22
C ALA A 97 -4.95 -11.06 -4.05
N ILE A 98 -5.35 -10.39 -5.13
CA ILE A 98 -4.45 -9.58 -5.95
C ILE A 98 -3.87 -8.42 -5.14
N ALA A 99 -4.67 -7.72 -4.33
CA ALA A 99 -4.18 -6.64 -3.47
C ALA A 99 -3.16 -7.13 -2.43
N ALA A 100 -3.34 -8.32 -1.87
CA ALA A 100 -2.34 -8.91 -0.96
C ALA A 100 -1.02 -9.20 -1.68
N LEU A 101 -1.06 -9.74 -2.90
CA LEU A 101 0.13 -9.96 -3.73
C LEU A 101 0.79 -8.64 -4.14
N ASN A 102 -0.02 -7.67 -4.54
CA ASN A 102 0.42 -6.33 -4.90
C ASN A 102 1.07 -5.60 -3.73
N GLY A 103 0.53 -5.70 -2.52
CA GLY A 103 1.17 -5.13 -1.34
C GLY A 103 2.52 -5.79 -1.01
N LEU A 104 2.71 -7.06 -1.38
CA LEU A 104 3.98 -7.78 -1.15
C LEU A 104 5.03 -7.56 -2.24
N TYR A 105 4.60 -7.47 -3.51
CA TYR A 105 5.47 -7.49 -4.70
C TYR A 105 5.06 -6.49 -5.81
N GLY A 106 4.25 -5.50 -5.49
CA GLY A 106 3.63 -4.61 -6.48
C GLY A 106 4.59 -3.74 -7.26
N ASP A 107 5.74 -3.40 -6.69
CA ASP A 107 6.86 -2.74 -7.37
C ASP A 107 7.48 -3.65 -8.43
N GLN A 108 7.76 -4.92 -8.09
CA GLN A 108 8.27 -5.89 -9.07
C GLN A 108 7.26 -6.18 -10.17
N LEU A 109 5.97 -6.28 -9.82
CA LEU A 109 4.90 -6.44 -10.82
C LEU A 109 4.87 -5.23 -11.77
N ALA A 110 5.08 -4.02 -11.26
CA ALA A 110 5.11 -2.80 -12.07
C ALA A 110 6.35 -2.77 -12.99
N ASP A 111 7.54 -3.10 -12.46
CA ASP A 111 8.78 -3.15 -13.23
C ASP A 111 8.73 -4.17 -14.39
N HIS A 112 8.00 -5.28 -14.19
CA HIS A 112 7.80 -6.29 -15.22
C HIS A 112 6.61 -6.02 -16.15
N GLY A 113 5.85 -4.94 -15.94
CA GLY A 113 4.68 -4.59 -16.74
C GLY A 113 3.49 -5.55 -16.56
N ASN A 114 3.41 -6.24 -15.42
CA ASN A 114 2.33 -7.18 -15.13
C ASN A 114 1.01 -6.42 -14.89
N LYS A 115 -0.09 -6.83 -15.54
CA LYS A 115 -1.42 -6.20 -15.41
C LYS A 115 -1.89 -6.05 -13.95
N PHE A 116 -1.50 -6.96 -13.06
CA PHE A 116 -1.88 -6.94 -11.65
C PHE A 116 -1.09 -5.97 -10.76
N ALA A 117 -0.05 -5.31 -11.30
CA ALA A 117 0.51 -4.12 -10.68
C ALA A 117 -0.58 -3.05 -10.51
N GLY A 118 -1.42 -2.89 -11.54
CA GLY A 118 -2.53 -1.95 -11.57
C GLY A 118 -2.09 -0.48 -11.53
N GLU A 119 -2.95 0.38 -12.04
CA GLU A 119 -2.78 1.83 -11.92
C GLU A 119 -3.61 2.38 -10.76
N MET A 120 -3.26 3.57 -10.28
CA MET A 120 -4.13 4.31 -9.37
C MET A 120 -5.38 4.79 -10.11
N GLN A 121 -6.56 4.38 -9.66
CA GLN A 121 -7.82 4.63 -10.36
C GLN A 121 -8.96 4.92 -9.38
N ILE A 122 -9.90 5.75 -9.82
CA ILE A 122 -11.20 5.91 -9.18
C ILE A 122 -12.02 4.63 -9.40
N ARG A 123 -12.66 4.16 -8.34
CA ARG A 123 -13.51 2.98 -8.35
C ARG A 123 -14.92 3.35 -7.90
N HIS A 124 -15.91 2.94 -8.69
CA HIS A 124 -17.32 3.03 -8.31
C HIS A 124 -17.97 1.65 -8.48
N CYS A 125 -18.52 1.11 -7.39
CA CYS A 125 -19.04 -0.27 -7.34
C CYS A 125 -18.06 -1.34 -7.86
N GLY A 126 -16.74 -1.13 -7.65
CA GLY A 126 -15.67 -2.00 -8.11
C GLY A 126 -15.16 -1.75 -9.52
N ASN A 127 -15.89 -0.98 -10.32
CA ASN A 127 -15.54 -0.68 -11.70
C ASN A 127 -14.58 0.52 -11.77
N PRO A 128 -13.57 0.48 -12.65
CA PRO A 128 -12.69 1.62 -12.86
C PRO A 128 -13.45 2.73 -13.58
N ILE A 129 -13.26 3.97 -13.14
CA ILE A 129 -13.93 5.14 -13.72
C ILE A 129 -12.88 6.06 -14.35
N PRO A 130 -12.89 6.23 -15.69
CA PRO A 130 -12.04 7.21 -16.37
C PRO A 130 -12.28 8.63 -15.86
N VAL A 131 -11.21 9.38 -15.61
CA VAL A 131 -11.32 10.79 -15.19
C VAL A 131 -11.52 11.68 -16.42
N THR A 132 -12.73 11.65 -16.97
CA THR A 132 -13.24 12.52 -18.05
C THR A 132 -14.56 13.14 -17.61
N ALA A 133 -14.87 14.36 -18.09
CA ALA A 133 -16.11 15.05 -17.74
C ALA A 133 -17.37 14.19 -17.97
N GLU A 134 -17.45 13.49 -19.11
CA GLU A 134 -18.59 12.61 -19.45
C GLU A 134 -18.72 11.43 -18.48
N SER A 135 -17.62 10.74 -18.18
CA SER A 135 -17.64 9.59 -17.28
C SER A 135 -17.96 10.02 -15.84
N MET A 136 -17.43 11.15 -15.39
CA MET A 136 -17.74 11.73 -14.08
C MET A 136 -19.21 12.11 -13.97
N ALA A 137 -19.77 12.81 -14.96
CA ALA A 137 -21.18 13.22 -14.95
C ALA A 137 -22.14 12.02 -15.02
N THR A 138 -21.79 10.98 -15.80
CA THR A 138 -22.58 9.76 -15.91
C THR A 138 -22.55 8.94 -14.63
N THR A 139 -21.37 8.83 -14.00
CA THR A 139 -21.20 8.03 -12.78
C THR A 139 -21.76 8.75 -11.55
N PHE A 140 -21.63 10.07 -11.49
CA PHE A 140 -22.06 10.91 -10.38
C PHE A 140 -23.07 11.97 -10.86
N PRO A 141 -24.29 11.58 -11.28
CA PRO A 141 -25.28 12.52 -11.81
C PRO A 141 -25.79 13.51 -10.75
N ALA A 142 -25.62 13.18 -9.47
CA ALA A 142 -25.91 14.05 -8.34
C ALA A 142 -24.61 14.52 -7.64
N ALA A 143 -23.52 14.74 -8.39
CA ALA A 143 -22.28 15.29 -7.85
C ALA A 143 -22.52 16.67 -7.21
N THR A 144 -21.90 16.87 -6.05
CA THR A 144 -21.90 18.15 -5.32
C THR A 144 -20.50 18.76 -5.37
N GLY A 145 -20.38 20.05 -5.05
CA GLY A 145 -19.08 20.74 -4.90
C GLY A 145 -18.28 20.31 -3.68
N ARG A 146 -18.85 19.44 -2.83
CA ARG A 146 -18.20 18.86 -1.64
C ARG A 146 -17.81 17.43 -1.95
N VAL A 147 -16.52 17.15 -2.03
CA VAL A 147 -15.99 15.83 -2.42
C VAL A 147 -15.19 15.24 -1.26
N VAL A 148 -15.40 13.96 -0.97
CA VAL A 148 -14.58 13.22 -0.02
C VAL A 148 -13.90 12.05 -0.72
N VAL A 149 -12.57 11.98 -0.64
CA VAL A 149 -11.76 10.95 -1.30
C VAL A 149 -11.19 9.99 -0.27
N PHE A 150 -11.46 8.71 -0.45
CA PHE A 150 -11.06 7.63 0.46
C PHE A 150 -9.91 6.80 -0.12
N LEU A 151 -8.81 6.71 0.62
CA LEU A 151 -7.62 5.93 0.27
C LEU A 151 -7.41 4.78 1.26
N HIS A 152 -7.49 3.56 0.75
CA HIS A 152 -7.27 2.35 1.56
C HIS A 152 -5.81 2.17 1.96
N GLY A 153 -5.56 1.27 2.91
CA GLY A 153 -4.22 0.90 3.39
C GLY A 153 -3.52 -0.19 2.58
N TRP A 154 -2.39 -0.64 3.10
CA TRP A 154 -1.56 -1.72 2.55
C TRP A 154 -2.32 -3.04 2.40
N CYS A 155 -2.12 -3.75 1.27
CA CYS A 155 -2.80 -5.02 0.97
C CYS A 155 -4.34 -4.95 0.90
N LEU A 156 -4.91 -3.75 0.78
CA LEU A 156 -6.34 -3.52 0.72
C LEU A 156 -6.80 -3.06 -0.67
N THR A 157 -8.11 -2.92 -0.82
CA THR A 157 -8.78 -2.31 -1.97
C THR A 157 -9.84 -1.31 -1.49
N GLU A 158 -10.45 -0.56 -2.39
CA GLU A 158 -11.57 0.35 -2.12
C GLU A 158 -12.72 -0.34 -1.37
N TRP A 159 -12.93 -1.64 -1.61
CA TRP A 159 -13.96 -2.45 -0.94
C TRP A 159 -13.79 -2.57 0.58
N SER A 160 -12.66 -2.09 1.11
CA SER A 160 -12.36 -2.05 2.54
C SER A 160 -13.17 -0.99 3.27
N TRP A 161 -13.66 0.03 2.56
CA TRP A 161 -14.57 1.04 3.11
C TRP A 161 -16.02 0.55 3.23
N SER A 162 -16.35 -0.57 2.59
CA SER A 162 -17.67 -1.24 2.68
C SER A 162 -17.57 -2.55 3.48
N ARG A 163 -16.71 -2.60 4.50
CA ARG A 163 -16.67 -3.73 5.44
C ARG A 163 -17.88 -3.66 6.35
N ALA A 164 -18.33 -4.79 6.88
CA ALA A 164 -19.33 -4.76 7.95
C ALA A 164 -18.69 -4.17 9.22
N PRO A 165 -19.43 -3.34 9.98
CA PRO A 165 -18.93 -2.87 11.26
C PRO A 165 -18.79 -4.05 12.22
N ARG A 166 -17.79 -3.98 13.10
CA ARG A 166 -17.63 -4.95 14.18
C ARG A 166 -18.76 -4.82 15.21
N GLU A 167 -19.17 -3.58 15.48
CA GLU A 167 -20.13 -3.19 16.51
C GLU A 167 -21.05 -2.08 15.98
N GLY A 168 -22.32 -2.11 16.41
CA GLY A 168 -23.38 -1.20 15.97
C GLY A 168 -24.26 -1.78 14.85
N ASP A 169 -25.44 -1.19 14.70
CA ASP A 169 -26.48 -1.68 13.77
C ASP A 169 -26.50 -0.94 12.42
N ASP A 170 -25.79 0.20 12.30
CA ASP A 170 -25.72 0.96 11.05
C ASP A 170 -24.70 0.34 10.10
N GLY A 171 -25.18 -0.34 9.07
CA GLY A 171 -24.35 -0.99 8.05
C GLY A 171 -23.81 -0.06 6.96
N ARG A 172 -24.19 1.22 6.94
CA ARG A 172 -23.73 2.19 5.94
C ARG A 172 -22.27 2.56 6.16
N SER A 173 -21.50 2.59 5.07
CA SER A 173 -20.12 3.06 5.03
C SER A 173 -19.98 4.52 5.43
N TYR A 174 -18.76 4.96 5.77
CA TYR A 174 -18.51 6.38 6.06
C TYR A 174 -18.89 7.29 4.90
N GLY A 175 -18.65 6.89 3.65
CA GLY A 175 -19.00 7.72 2.49
C GLY A 175 -20.52 7.85 2.30
N GLU A 176 -21.28 6.77 2.49
CA GLU A 176 -22.76 6.84 2.46
C GLU A 176 -23.30 7.74 3.58
N ARG A 177 -22.72 7.65 4.77
CA ARG A 177 -23.16 8.48 5.89
C ARG A 177 -22.77 9.96 5.71
N LEU A 178 -21.56 10.27 5.22
CA LEU A 178 -21.16 11.65 4.89
C LEU A 178 -21.99 12.25 3.75
N ARG A 179 -22.43 11.41 2.81
CA ARG A 179 -23.40 11.81 1.77
C ARG A 179 -24.73 12.24 2.40
N ASP A 180 -25.30 11.38 3.23
CA ASP A 180 -26.61 11.59 3.84
C ASP A 180 -26.60 12.75 4.85
N ASP A 181 -25.56 12.82 5.69
CA ASP A 181 -25.49 13.75 6.82
C ASP A 181 -24.98 15.14 6.40
N LEU A 182 -24.04 15.22 5.45
CA LEU A 182 -23.29 16.45 5.14
C LEU A 182 -23.24 16.79 3.64
N GLY A 183 -23.88 16.00 2.76
CA GLY A 183 -24.00 16.31 1.33
C GLY A 183 -22.72 16.11 0.50
N PHE A 184 -21.74 15.36 1.01
CA PHE A 184 -20.51 15.05 0.28
C PHE A 184 -20.74 14.04 -0.83
N THR A 185 -19.97 14.10 -1.91
CA THR A 185 -19.87 13.03 -2.91
C THR A 185 -18.67 12.14 -2.60
N PRO A 186 -18.87 10.87 -2.22
CA PRO A 186 -17.78 9.98 -1.87
C PRO A 186 -17.10 9.38 -3.11
N ILE A 187 -15.78 9.47 -3.14
CA ILE A 187 -14.88 8.88 -4.14
C ILE A 187 -13.97 7.88 -3.45
N TYR A 188 -13.81 6.69 -4.03
CA TYR A 188 -12.91 5.68 -3.52
C TYR A 188 -11.82 5.36 -4.54
N LEU A 189 -10.58 5.27 -4.07
CA LEU A 189 -9.45 4.94 -4.93
C LEU A 189 -8.95 3.52 -4.69
N ARG A 190 -8.46 2.90 -5.76
CA ARG A 190 -7.60 1.72 -5.68
C ARG A 190 -6.24 2.08 -6.27
N TYR A 191 -5.16 1.60 -5.67
CA TYR A 191 -3.80 1.85 -6.13
C TYR A 191 -2.84 0.71 -5.79
N ASN A 192 -1.63 0.75 -6.36
CA ASN A 192 -0.58 -0.23 -6.11
C ASN A 192 0.12 0.07 -4.77
N THR A 193 -0.23 -0.68 -3.73
CA THR A 193 0.35 -0.50 -2.38
C THR A 193 1.77 -1.04 -2.26
N GLY A 194 2.30 -1.69 -3.30
CA GLY A 194 3.69 -2.12 -3.37
C GLY A 194 4.66 -1.05 -3.86
N LEU A 195 4.18 -0.01 -4.55
CA LEU A 195 5.03 1.12 -4.96
C LEU A 195 5.43 1.99 -3.77
N HIS A 196 6.53 2.74 -3.93
CA HIS A 196 6.92 3.79 -2.99
C HIS A 196 5.75 4.72 -2.69
N ILE A 197 5.64 5.16 -1.43
CA ILE A 197 4.60 6.08 -0.97
C ILE A 197 4.69 7.40 -1.73
N SER A 198 5.90 7.89 -2.02
CA SER A 198 6.12 9.11 -2.80
C SER A 198 5.68 8.99 -4.27
N VAL A 199 5.90 7.83 -4.89
CA VAL A 199 5.42 7.52 -6.25
C VAL A 199 3.90 7.55 -6.28
N ASN A 200 3.25 6.84 -5.35
CA ASN A 200 1.80 6.90 -5.20
C ASN A 200 1.30 8.33 -4.88
N GLY A 201 2.04 9.10 -4.08
CA GLY A 201 1.73 10.48 -3.74
C GLY A 201 1.69 11.40 -4.96
N ARG A 202 2.69 11.31 -5.87
CA ARG A 202 2.68 12.04 -7.14
C ARG A 202 1.51 11.64 -8.02
N THR A 203 1.30 10.34 -8.20
CA THR A 203 0.17 9.84 -9.00
C THR A 203 -1.17 10.32 -8.45
N LEU A 204 -1.33 10.36 -7.12
CA LEU A 204 -2.52 10.91 -6.48
C LEU A 204 -2.64 12.42 -6.71
N ALA A 205 -1.56 13.19 -6.60
CA ALA A 205 -1.58 14.63 -6.83
C ALA A 205 -2.04 14.98 -8.26
N ASP A 206 -1.57 14.23 -9.25
CA ASP A 206 -1.97 14.36 -10.65
C ASP A 206 -3.43 13.93 -10.88
N LEU A 207 -3.83 12.82 -10.27
CA LEU A 207 -5.21 12.31 -10.36
C LEU A 207 -6.21 13.26 -9.72
N LEU A 208 -5.90 13.84 -8.56
CA LEU A 208 -6.74 14.84 -7.90
C LEU A 208 -6.84 16.14 -8.71
N ASN A 209 -5.76 16.54 -9.40
CA ASN A 209 -5.80 17.70 -10.30
C ASN A 209 -6.74 17.45 -11.48
N ARG A 210 -6.65 16.27 -12.11
CA ARG A 210 -7.58 15.87 -13.16
C ARG A 210 -9.01 15.76 -12.65
N LEU A 211 -9.22 15.17 -11.47
CA LEU A 211 -10.53 15.04 -10.85
C LEU A 211 -11.16 16.41 -10.63
N HIS A 212 -10.41 17.35 -10.04
CA HIS A 212 -10.86 18.71 -9.79
C HIS A 212 -11.26 19.45 -11.07
N THR A 213 -10.50 19.29 -12.16
CA THR A 213 -10.83 19.92 -13.46
C THR A 213 -12.01 19.26 -14.16
N GLN A 214 -12.16 17.94 -14.04
CA GLN A 214 -13.17 17.16 -14.78
C GLN A 214 -14.44 16.91 -13.95
N TRP A 215 -14.52 17.46 -12.73
CA TRP A 215 -15.68 17.28 -11.86
C TRP A 215 -16.93 17.92 -12.47
N PRO A 216 -18.14 17.33 -12.33
CA PRO A 216 -19.33 17.84 -13.02
C PRO A 216 -19.78 19.23 -12.57
N VAL A 217 -19.37 19.65 -11.37
CA VAL A 217 -19.64 20.96 -10.77
C VAL A 217 -18.35 21.52 -10.17
N PRO A 218 -18.22 22.83 -9.89
CA PRO A 218 -17.05 23.36 -9.18
C PRO A 218 -16.84 22.65 -7.84
N VAL A 219 -15.59 22.28 -7.53
CA VAL A 219 -15.22 21.69 -6.23
C VAL A 219 -14.90 22.82 -5.26
N ASP A 220 -15.81 23.08 -4.34
CA ASP A 220 -15.66 24.10 -3.29
C ASP A 220 -14.92 23.56 -2.06
N GLU A 221 -15.07 22.26 -1.81
CA GLU A 221 -14.54 21.60 -0.62
C GLU A 221 -14.08 20.17 -0.93
N LEU A 222 -12.86 19.84 -0.51
CA LEU A 222 -12.24 18.53 -0.69
C LEU A 222 -11.75 17.99 0.66
N VAL A 223 -12.28 16.83 1.05
CA VAL A 223 -11.83 16.10 2.24
C VAL A 223 -11.08 14.84 1.81
N LEU A 224 -9.91 14.60 2.39
CA LEU A 224 -9.09 13.42 2.10
C LEU A 224 -9.03 12.50 3.32
N VAL A 225 -9.52 11.26 3.19
CA VAL A 225 -9.54 10.28 4.27
C VAL A 225 -8.65 9.09 3.89
N GLY A 226 -7.59 8.87 4.66
CA GLY A 226 -6.64 7.80 4.42
C GLY A 226 -6.61 6.80 5.56
N HIS A 227 -6.70 5.51 5.26
CA HIS A 227 -6.45 4.45 6.23
C HIS A 227 -5.02 3.93 6.10
N SER A 228 -4.30 3.81 7.22
CA SER A 228 -2.95 3.23 7.26
C SER A 228 -2.00 3.94 6.27
N MET A 229 -1.36 3.19 5.37
CA MET A 229 -0.58 3.71 4.25
C MET A 229 -1.29 4.82 3.45
N GLY A 230 -2.61 4.74 3.26
CA GLY A 230 -3.37 5.73 2.50
C GLY A 230 -3.24 7.16 3.04
N GLY A 231 -3.12 7.34 4.36
CA GLY A 231 -2.87 8.67 4.95
C GLY A 231 -1.47 9.20 4.68
N LEU A 232 -0.47 8.34 4.55
CA LEU A 232 0.89 8.73 4.14
C LEU A 232 0.93 9.13 2.66
N VAL A 233 0.21 8.38 1.81
CA VAL A 233 0.05 8.72 0.39
C VAL A 233 -0.65 10.06 0.22
N ILE A 234 -1.70 10.35 1.01
CA ILE A 234 -2.36 11.67 1.02
C ILE A 234 -1.38 12.78 1.41
N ARG A 235 -0.62 12.61 2.50
CA ARG A 235 0.38 13.62 2.91
C ARG A 235 1.42 13.87 1.82
N SER A 236 1.90 12.81 1.17
CA SER A 236 2.80 12.90 0.04
C SER A 236 2.16 13.65 -1.15
N ALA A 237 0.90 13.35 -1.47
CA ALA A 237 0.18 14.03 -2.55
C ALA A 237 -0.08 15.51 -2.26
N CYS A 238 -0.38 15.88 -1.02
CA CYS A 238 -0.50 17.28 -0.60
C CYS A 238 0.83 18.03 -0.85
N HIS A 239 1.96 17.41 -0.52
CA HIS A 239 3.28 17.99 -0.78
C HIS A 239 3.53 18.22 -2.26
N TYR A 240 3.40 17.16 -3.07
CA TYR A 240 3.66 17.25 -4.51
C TYR A 240 2.64 18.15 -5.22
N GLY A 241 1.37 18.12 -4.82
CA GLY A 241 0.35 19.03 -5.32
C GLY A 241 0.66 20.49 -5.03
N ALA A 242 1.13 20.81 -3.82
CA ALA A 242 1.52 22.17 -3.46
C ALA A 242 2.77 22.62 -4.24
N GLN A 243 3.77 21.74 -4.35
CA GLN A 243 4.99 21.99 -5.11
C GLN A 243 4.70 22.26 -6.59
N GLN A 244 3.75 21.52 -7.18
CA GLN A 244 3.32 21.68 -8.57
C GLN A 244 2.23 22.75 -8.76
N GLN A 245 1.83 23.44 -7.69
CA GLN A 245 0.80 24.49 -7.69
C GLN A 245 -0.56 24.01 -8.25
N HIS A 246 -0.92 22.76 -7.97
CA HIS A 246 -2.20 22.21 -8.36
C HIS A 246 -3.37 22.91 -7.65
N GLN A 247 -4.41 23.26 -8.41
CA GLN A 247 -5.54 24.06 -7.91
C GLN A 247 -6.33 23.36 -6.80
N TRP A 248 -6.46 22.03 -6.87
CA TRP A 248 -7.21 21.25 -5.88
C TRP A 248 -6.68 21.42 -4.46
N THR A 249 -5.39 21.76 -4.29
CA THR A 249 -4.79 21.96 -2.96
C THR A 249 -5.44 23.10 -2.18
N GLY A 250 -5.98 24.11 -2.88
CA GLY A 250 -6.72 25.21 -2.26
C GLY A 250 -8.15 24.85 -1.83
N ALA A 251 -8.71 23.76 -2.35
CA ALA A 251 -10.02 23.26 -1.96
C ALA A 251 -9.96 22.27 -0.79
N VAL A 252 -8.76 21.84 -0.36
CA VAL A 252 -8.63 20.87 0.73
C VAL A 252 -8.96 21.54 2.06
N SER A 253 -10.09 21.14 2.67
CA SER A 253 -10.49 21.61 4.01
C SER A 253 -9.94 20.70 5.11
N HIS A 254 -10.03 19.38 4.92
CA HIS A 254 -9.60 18.40 5.92
C HIS A 254 -8.79 17.24 5.34
N VAL A 255 -7.80 16.80 6.10
CA VAL A 255 -7.09 15.53 5.90
C VAL A 255 -7.26 14.68 7.14
N VAL A 256 -7.85 13.48 7.02
CA VAL A 256 -8.09 12.58 8.15
C VAL A 256 -7.28 11.29 7.97
N CYS A 257 -6.31 11.07 8.86
CA CYS A 257 -5.46 9.89 8.87
C CYS A 257 -5.94 8.86 9.90
N LEU A 258 -6.38 7.68 9.44
CA LEU A 258 -6.87 6.59 10.27
C LEU A 258 -5.78 5.54 10.47
N GLY A 259 -5.10 5.57 11.61
CA GLY A 259 -4.06 4.60 11.97
C GLY A 259 -2.81 4.68 11.08
N SER A 260 -2.53 5.83 10.46
CA SER A 260 -1.39 5.98 9.56
C SER A 260 -0.06 5.95 10.31
N PRO A 261 0.91 5.11 9.92
CA PRO A 261 2.18 4.98 10.65
C PRO A 261 3.13 6.14 10.32
N HIS A 262 2.83 7.35 10.80
CA HIS A 262 3.59 8.55 10.46
C HIS A 262 5.05 8.52 10.87
N LEU A 263 5.40 7.76 11.92
CA LEU A 263 6.77 7.55 12.40
C LEU A 263 7.22 6.10 12.22
N GLY A 264 6.53 5.40 11.32
CA GLY A 264 6.75 4.01 10.96
C GLY A 264 5.96 2.98 11.76
N ALA A 265 5.94 1.76 11.24
CA ALA A 265 5.33 0.58 11.84
C ALA A 265 6.39 -0.27 12.55
N ASP A 266 6.11 -0.71 13.78
CA ASP A 266 7.06 -1.48 14.59
C ASP A 266 7.32 -2.88 14.02
N LEU A 267 6.31 -3.48 13.40
CA LEU A 267 6.45 -4.75 12.71
C LEU A 267 7.54 -4.67 11.64
N GLU A 268 7.56 -3.58 10.88
CA GLU A 268 8.55 -3.35 9.83
C GLU A 268 9.96 -3.15 10.39
N LYS A 269 10.09 -2.40 11.49
CA LYS A 269 11.36 -2.23 12.21
C LYS A 269 11.87 -3.58 12.72
N GLY A 270 10.99 -4.42 13.29
CA GLY A 270 11.33 -5.75 13.79
C GLY A 270 11.81 -6.70 12.69
N VAL A 271 11.15 -6.73 11.54
CA VAL A 271 11.58 -7.56 10.40
C VAL A 271 12.89 -7.06 9.80
N ASN A 272 13.13 -5.74 9.72
CA ASN A 272 14.43 -5.20 9.28
C ASN A 272 15.57 -5.65 10.22
N VAL A 273 15.36 -5.61 11.54
CA VAL A 273 16.34 -6.09 12.53
C VAL A 273 16.64 -7.58 12.32
N ALA A 274 15.60 -8.41 12.19
CA ALA A 274 15.75 -9.85 11.98
C ALA A 274 16.49 -10.17 10.67
N SER A 275 16.11 -9.49 9.57
CA SER A 275 16.77 -9.64 8.27
C SER A 275 18.25 -9.24 8.34
N TRP A 276 18.56 -8.09 8.92
CA TRP A 276 19.93 -7.61 9.09
C TRP A 276 20.79 -8.54 9.97
N ALA A 277 20.21 -9.15 11.00
CA ALA A 277 20.90 -10.18 11.79
C ALA A 277 21.19 -11.44 10.96
N MET A 278 20.19 -11.92 10.21
CA MET A 278 20.31 -13.11 9.35
C MET A 278 21.26 -12.90 8.15
N ALA A 279 21.43 -11.68 7.66
CA ALA A 279 22.37 -11.38 6.58
C ALA A 279 23.84 -11.66 6.95
N ARG A 280 24.15 -11.77 8.25
CA ARG A 280 25.51 -12.02 8.75
C ARG A 280 26.01 -13.44 8.54
N LEU A 281 25.11 -14.43 8.51
CA LEU A 281 25.48 -15.83 8.32
C LEU A 281 25.20 -16.24 6.87
N PRO A 282 26.13 -16.92 6.18
CA PRO A 282 25.95 -17.32 4.78
C PRO A 282 24.65 -18.07 4.48
N GLU A 283 24.17 -18.86 5.43
CA GLU A 283 23.06 -19.81 5.25
C GLU A 283 21.70 -19.18 5.50
N THR A 284 21.66 -18.12 6.31
CA THR A 284 20.46 -17.32 6.54
C THR A 284 20.42 -16.07 5.67
N ARG A 285 21.51 -15.76 4.93
CA ARG A 285 21.57 -14.63 4.00
C ARG A 285 20.49 -14.68 2.92
N ALA A 286 20.14 -15.87 2.44
CA ALA A 286 19.06 -16.06 1.48
C ALA A 286 17.67 -15.78 2.10
N ILE A 287 17.48 -16.13 3.38
CA ILE A 287 16.26 -15.83 4.13
C ILE A 287 16.15 -14.33 4.38
N ALA A 288 17.27 -13.66 4.71
CA ALA A 288 17.34 -12.21 4.80
C ALA A 288 17.01 -11.53 3.46
N GLY A 289 17.59 -11.99 2.36
CA GLY A 289 17.28 -11.49 1.00
C GLY A 289 15.79 -11.67 0.65
N PHE A 290 15.21 -12.82 0.98
CA PHE A 290 13.77 -13.08 0.81
C PHE A 290 12.91 -12.13 1.65
N LEU A 291 13.26 -11.91 2.93
CA LEU A 291 12.57 -10.92 3.77
C LEU A 291 12.78 -9.48 3.29
N ASN A 292 13.88 -9.18 2.59
CA ASN A 292 14.12 -7.88 1.97
C ASN A 292 13.47 -7.75 0.58
N THR A 293 12.90 -8.83 0.03
CA THR A 293 12.16 -8.82 -1.25
C THR A 293 10.77 -8.18 -1.08
N ARG A 294 10.39 -7.79 0.15
CA ARG A 294 9.18 -7.02 0.41
C ARG A 294 9.20 -5.72 -0.39
N SER A 295 8.05 -5.38 -0.95
CA SER A 295 7.85 -4.23 -1.84
C SER A 295 8.37 -2.90 -1.27
N ALA A 296 8.73 -1.99 -2.17
CA ALA A 296 9.09 -0.61 -1.85
C ALA A 296 8.12 0.07 -0.86
N GLY A 297 6.80 -0.07 -1.08
CA GLY A 297 5.77 0.50 -0.20
C GLY A 297 5.84 -0.03 1.23
N VAL A 298 6.15 -1.32 1.42
CA VAL A 298 6.37 -1.91 2.76
C VAL A 298 7.62 -1.33 3.42
N LYS A 299 8.69 -1.13 2.65
CA LYS A 299 9.92 -0.54 3.18
C LYS A 299 9.72 0.90 3.63
N ASP A 300 8.92 1.69 2.91
CA ASP A 300 8.58 3.07 3.27
C ASP A 300 7.80 3.17 4.59
N LEU A 301 6.95 2.17 4.89
CA LEU A 301 6.23 2.08 6.18
C LEU A 301 7.16 1.92 7.38
N ARG A 302 8.43 1.56 7.20
CA ARG A 302 9.40 1.41 8.31
C ARG A 302 9.59 2.70 9.09
N PHE A 303 9.53 3.85 8.41
CA PHE A 303 9.69 5.17 9.01
C PHE A 303 8.57 6.15 8.65
N GLY A 304 7.66 5.77 7.75
CA GLY A 304 6.65 6.70 7.23
C GLY A 304 7.26 7.64 6.18
N SER A 305 8.10 7.09 5.30
CA SER A 305 8.71 7.80 4.16
C SER A 305 7.63 8.34 3.24
N CYS A 306 7.64 9.64 2.98
CA CYS A 306 6.62 10.31 2.16
C CYS A 306 7.21 10.96 0.91
N LEU A 307 8.53 11.17 0.86
CA LEU A 307 9.22 11.90 -0.20
C LEU A 307 10.22 11.00 -0.93
N ASP A 308 10.55 11.34 -2.18
CA ASP A 308 11.58 10.62 -2.94
C ASP A 308 12.94 10.71 -2.26
N GLU A 309 13.27 11.87 -1.71
CA GLU A 309 14.53 12.14 -1.03
C GLU A 309 14.72 11.29 0.25
N ASP A 310 13.65 10.69 0.76
CA ASP A 310 13.70 9.81 1.92
C ASP A 310 14.32 8.44 1.56
N TRP A 311 14.35 8.05 0.28
CA TRP A 311 14.80 6.71 -0.17
C TRP A 311 15.73 6.67 -1.40
N CYS A 312 15.67 7.63 -2.33
CA CYS A 312 16.38 7.56 -3.63
C CYS A 312 17.91 7.38 -3.52
N ASP A 313 18.55 7.96 -2.51
CA ASP A 313 20.01 7.94 -2.31
C ASP A 313 20.44 7.02 -1.14
N ALA A 314 19.59 6.08 -0.74
CA ALA A 314 19.82 5.21 0.41
C ALA A 314 19.75 3.73 0.04
N ASP A 315 20.52 2.90 0.76
CA ASP A 315 20.30 1.46 0.74
C ASP A 315 18.93 1.17 1.41
N PRO A 316 17.95 0.62 0.69
CA PRO A 316 16.62 0.36 1.23
C PRO A 316 16.63 -0.64 2.40
N ASP A 317 17.71 -1.40 2.56
CA ASP A 317 17.89 -2.39 3.63
C ASP A 317 18.84 -1.91 4.74
N GLU A 318 19.27 -0.63 4.72
CA GLU A 318 20.11 -0.03 5.77
C GLU A 318 19.47 -0.22 7.16
N PHE A 319 20.31 -0.53 8.15
CA PHE A 319 19.86 -0.81 9.51
C PHE A 319 19.38 0.46 10.21
N LEU A 320 18.07 0.51 10.46
CA LEU A 320 17.38 1.45 11.36
C LEU A 320 17.79 2.93 11.27
N ARG A 321 18.10 3.43 10.07
CA ARG A 321 18.40 4.86 9.85
C ARG A 321 17.19 5.60 9.30
N ASP A 322 16.61 6.46 10.14
CA ASP A 322 15.52 7.36 9.73
C ASP A 322 16.12 8.53 8.93
N ARG A 323 15.75 8.62 7.65
CA ARG A 323 16.12 9.70 6.72
C ARG A 323 14.94 10.61 6.38
N CYS A 324 13.76 10.31 6.95
CA CYS A 324 12.53 10.99 6.60
C CYS A 324 12.58 12.46 6.98
N ARG A 325 12.18 13.31 6.04
CA ARG A 325 11.95 14.73 6.30
C ARG A 325 10.50 14.97 6.69
N GLU A 326 10.27 16.03 7.47
CA GLU A 326 8.90 16.45 7.72
C GLU A 326 8.25 17.06 6.48
N VAL A 327 7.03 16.61 6.22
CA VAL A 327 6.20 17.13 5.14
C VAL A 327 5.25 18.18 5.73
N PRO A 328 5.37 19.45 5.31
CA PRO A 328 4.47 20.51 5.77
C PRO A 328 3.01 20.20 5.44
N PHE A 329 2.10 20.61 6.32
CA PHE A 329 0.67 20.59 6.05
C PHE A 329 0.31 21.68 5.02
N LEU A 330 -0.78 21.46 4.28
CA LEU A 330 -1.36 22.52 3.45
C LEU A 330 -1.86 23.65 4.37
N PRO A 331 -1.46 24.93 4.14
CA PRO A 331 -1.77 26.02 5.08
C PRO A 331 -3.25 26.27 5.37
N GLY A 332 -4.15 25.89 4.46
CA GLY A 332 -5.60 26.08 4.60
C GLY A 332 -6.37 24.82 5.01
N ALA A 333 -5.68 23.71 5.32
CA ALA A 333 -6.32 22.45 5.65
C ALA A 333 -6.05 22.03 7.09
N THR A 334 -7.07 21.49 7.75
CA THR A 334 -6.96 20.91 9.09
C THR A 334 -6.63 19.42 8.99
N TYR A 335 -5.58 19.00 9.70
CA TYR A 335 -5.11 17.63 9.69
C TYR A 335 -5.53 16.92 10.98
N HIS A 336 -6.23 15.80 10.82
CA HIS A 336 -6.74 14.99 11.90
C HIS A 336 -6.09 13.62 11.93
N PHE A 337 -5.99 13.02 13.11
CA PHE A 337 -5.55 11.64 13.27
C PHE A 337 -6.47 10.82 14.17
N VAL A 338 -6.60 9.54 13.83
CA VAL A 338 -7.21 8.52 14.69
C VAL A 338 -6.18 7.45 14.96
N ALA A 339 -5.81 7.29 16.23
CA ALA A 339 -4.96 6.21 16.71
C ALA A 339 -5.81 5.14 17.42
N THR A 340 -5.30 3.92 17.53
CA THR A 340 -5.94 2.88 18.35
C THR A 340 -4.95 1.99 19.09
N THR A 341 -5.43 1.39 20.17
CA THR A 341 -4.75 0.41 21.01
C THR A 341 -5.55 -0.88 21.09
N SER A 342 -4.90 -2.03 20.96
CA SER A 342 -5.57 -3.34 20.99
C SER A 342 -5.97 -3.77 22.40
N ALA A 343 -5.30 -3.25 23.44
CA ALA A 343 -5.63 -3.51 24.83
C ALA A 343 -6.55 -2.41 25.42
N PRO A 344 -7.31 -2.70 26.50
CA PRO A 344 -8.10 -1.69 27.22
C PRO A 344 -7.23 -0.51 27.69
N ALA A 345 -7.84 0.66 27.89
CA ALA A 345 -7.17 1.94 28.13
C ALA A 345 -6.11 1.93 29.26
N LEU A 346 -6.26 1.08 30.28
CA LEU A 346 -5.31 0.92 31.38
C LEU A 346 -4.00 0.18 31.00
N VAL A 347 -3.96 -0.52 29.87
CA VAL A 347 -2.80 -1.34 29.40
C VAL A 347 -2.40 -0.98 27.95
N GLY A 348 -3.21 -0.20 27.23
CA GLY A 348 -3.11 0.06 25.79
C GLY A 348 -1.90 0.87 25.29
N ILE A 349 -1.17 1.59 26.16
CA ILE A 349 -0.11 2.52 25.69
C ILE A 349 1.07 1.77 25.01
N VAL A 350 1.29 0.50 25.38
CA VAL A 350 2.38 -0.34 24.83
C VAL A 350 1.88 -1.29 23.72
N ALA A 351 0.61 -1.69 23.77
CA ALA A 351 -0.02 -2.56 22.78
C ALA A 351 -0.72 -1.70 21.72
N GLY A 352 -0.03 -1.44 20.60
CA GLY A 352 -0.63 -0.80 19.43
C GLY A 352 -1.76 -1.63 18.83
N ASP A 353 -2.16 -1.34 17.59
CA ASP A 353 -3.31 -1.98 16.95
C ASP A 353 -2.98 -3.29 16.19
N TYR A 354 -1.88 -3.94 16.62
CA TYR A 354 -1.13 -5.03 15.97
C TYR A 354 -0.26 -4.64 14.78
N LEU A 355 -0.35 -3.40 14.27
CA LEU A 355 0.50 -2.92 13.18
C LEU A 355 1.20 -1.59 13.51
N VAL A 356 0.47 -0.65 14.10
CA VAL A 356 0.90 0.73 14.34
C VAL A 356 0.74 1.08 15.82
N ARG A 357 1.78 1.70 16.39
CA ARG A 357 1.72 2.26 17.74
C ARG A 357 0.91 3.57 17.75
N PRO A 358 0.16 3.87 18.82
CA PRO A 358 -0.57 5.13 18.93
C PRO A 358 0.31 6.36 18.82
N ALA A 359 1.53 6.31 19.36
CA ALA A 359 2.50 7.40 19.24
C ALA A 359 2.89 7.66 17.77
N SER A 360 3.10 6.60 16.98
CA SER A 360 3.37 6.72 15.54
C SER A 360 2.16 7.27 14.79
N ALA A 361 0.96 6.77 15.08
CA ALA A 361 -0.29 7.26 14.49
C ALA A 361 -0.63 8.71 14.86
N ALA A 362 -0.24 9.15 16.06
CA ALA A 362 -0.38 10.53 16.51
C ALA A 362 0.78 11.43 16.08
N GLY A 363 1.77 10.90 15.34
CA GLY A 363 2.94 11.67 14.91
C GLY A 363 3.84 12.14 16.05
N ARG A 364 3.84 11.46 17.21
CA ARG A 364 4.63 11.83 18.39
C ARG A 364 5.89 10.97 18.50
N GLY A 365 7.03 11.58 18.19
CA GLY A 365 8.34 10.93 18.21
C GLY A 365 9.43 11.81 18.83
N THR A 366 10.58 11.20 19.12
CA THR A 366 11.73 11.88 19.73
C THR A 366 12.62 12.58 18.71
N SER A 367 12.82 11.96 17.54
CA SER A 367 13.62 12.51 16.44
C SER A 367 12.79 13.40 15.51
N ARG A 368 11.50 13.09 15.40
CA ARG A 368 10.61 13.64 14.40
C ARG A 368 9.18 13.68 14.94
N SER A 369 8.46 14.77 14.67
CA SER A 369 7.08 14.98 15.12
C SER A 369 6.24 15.62 14.02
N ILE A 370 5.08 15.02 13.75
CA ILE A 370 4.08 15.62 12.86
C ILE A 370 3.34 16.71 13.63
N PRO A 371 3.09 17.90 13.05
CA PRO A 371 2.45 19.02 13.75
C PRO A 371 0.92 18.86 13.89
N PHE A 372 0.45 17.67 14.28
CA PHE A 372 -0.96 17.48 14.64
C PHE A 372 -1.28 18.23 15.93
N GLU A 373 -2.36 19.00 15.91
CA GLU A 373 -2.89 19.63 17.11
C GLU A 373 -3.64 18.57 17.96
N PRO A 374 -3.47 18.58 19.31
CA PRO A 374 -4.11 17.58 20.17
C PRO A 374 -5.64 17.52 20.05
N GLU A 375 -6.30 18.64 19.81
CA GLU A 375 -7.76 18.74 19.61
C GLU A 375 -8.25 18.10 18.30
N HIS A 376 -7.37 17.97 17.32
CA HIS A 376 -7.64 17.32 16.03
C HIS A 376 -7.29 15.82 16.03
N GLY A 377 -7.03 15.26 17.21
CA GLY A 377 -6.66 13.86 17.39
C GLY A 377 -7.59 13.09 18.32
N VAL A 378 -7.73 11.79 18.07
CA VAL A 378 -8.32 10.86 19.05
C VAL A 378 -7.55 9.56 19.10
N THR A 379 -7.45 8.97 20.30
CA THR A 379 -6.94 7.60 20.48
C THR A 379 -8.04 6.73 21.05
N LEU A 380 -8.42 5.69 20.31
CA LEU A 380 -9.42 4.71 20.73
C LEU A 380 -8.75 3.49 21.36
N ALA A 381 -9.48 2.72 22.15
CA ALA A 381 -8.98 1.53 22.83
C ALA A 381 -9.86 0.31 22.55
N GLY A 382 -9.27 -0.87 22.59
CA GLY A 382 -9.95 -2.14 22.32
C GLY A 382 -10.28 -2.40 20.85
N LEU A 383 -9.70 -1.62 19.92
CA LEU A 383 -9.91 -1.78 18.48
C LEU A 383 -8.61 -2.20 17.80
N HIS A 384 -8.70 -3.16 16.88
CA HIS A 384 -7.59 -3.53 16.01
C HIS A 384 -7.53 -2.64 14.77
N HIS A 385 -6.41 -2.65 14.04
CA HIS A 385 -6.14 -1.74 12.93
C HIS A 385 -7.26 -1.62 11.87
N PHE A 386 -7.94 -2.73 11.56
CA PHE A 386 -9.00 -2.78 10.56
C PHE A 386 -10.38 -2.34 11.07
N ASP A 387 -10.57 -2.18 12.37
CA ASP A 387 -11.84 -1.69 12.93
C ASP A 387 -12.01 -0.21 12.57
N LEU A 388 -10.92 0.54 12.41
CA LEU A 388 -10.92 1.95 12.01
C LEU A 388 -11.64 2.20 10.67
N LEU A 389 -11.70 1.19 9.79
CA LEU A 389 -12.37 1.28 8.49
C LEU A 389 -13.89 1.33 8.62
N HIS A 390 -14.46 0.83 9.71
CA HIS A 390 -15.89 0.89 9.96
C HIS A 390 -16.22 0.76 11.46
N HIS A 391 -16.17 1.88 12.17
CA HIS A 391 -16.47 1.99 13.59
C HIS A 391 -17.33 3.23 13.90
N PRO A 392 -18.42 3.11 14.68
CA PRO A 392 -19.32 4.23 14.96
C PRO A 392 -18.65 5.47 15.58
N GLN A 393 -17.71 5.27 16.51
CA GLN A 393 -17.00 6.40 17.15
C GLN A 393 -16.04 7.11 16.19
N VAL A 394 -15.47 6.37 15.23
CA VAL A 394 -14.60 6.97 14.21
C VAL A 394 -15.46 7.84 13.29
N TYR A 395 -16.62 7.33 12.84
CA TYR A 395 -17.54 8.15 12.06
C TYR A 395 -18.01 9.40 12.80
N ALA A 396 -18.38 9.28 14.08
CA ALA A 396 -18.79 10.42 14.88
C ALA A 396 -17.72 11.52 14.86
N LYS A 397 -16.44 11.14 15.01
CA LYS A 397 -15.32 12.08 14.90
C LYS A 397 -15.14 12.65 13.50
N LEU A 398 -15.21 11.83 12.44
CA LEU A 398 -15.16 12.33 11.07
C LEU A 398 -16.23 13.40 10.83
N ARG A 399 -17.48 13.09 11.17
CA ARG A 399 -18.61 14.01 10.97
C ARG A 399 -18.44 15.29 11.77
N ASP A 400 -18.06 15.18 13.05
CA ASP A 400 -17.91 16.35 13.92
C ASP A 400 -16.76 17.26 13.46
N TRP A 401 -15.65 16.70 12.98
CA TRP A 401 -14.54 17.47 12.42
C TRP A 401 -14.89 18.14 11.10
N ILE A 402 -15.51 17.42 10.17
CA ILE A 402 -15.84 17.93 8.82
C ILE A 402 -17.01 18.94 8.87
N ALA A 403 -17.89 18.83 9.85
CA ALA A 403 -18.99 19.78 10.02
C ALA A 403 -18.53 21.14 10.60
N GLN A 404 -17.31 21.20 11.15
CA GLN A 404 -16.72 22.42 11.68
C GLN A 404 -15.88 23.09 10.57
N PRO A 405 -16.20 24.33 10.18
CA PRO A 405 -15.54 25.03 9.08
C PRO A 405 -14.08 25.41 9.38
#